data_AF-V4AJJ2-F1
#
_entry.id   AF-V4AJJ2-F1
#
_cell.length_a   1.000
_cell.length_b   1.000
_cell.length_c   1.000
_cell.angle_alpha   90.00
_cell.angle_beta   90.00
_cell.angle_gamma   90.00
#
_symmetry.space_group_name_H-M   'P 1'
#
loop_
_entity.id
_entity.type
_entity.pdbx_description
1 polymer ?
#
loop_
_entity_poly.entity_id
_entity_poly.type
_entity_poly.pdbx_seq_one_letter_code
_entity_poly.pdbx_strand_id
1 'polypeptide(L)'
;MNFGRPDQNSQGSAPADKEAPDFKLSGKLKEDTNTFRGVVVHYNEPPEARKPKKKWRLYPFKGEQNLPVLHIHRQSAYLIGRDRRVADIPVDHPSCSKQHAALQYRLTEFRRENGSRGMKVKPYVIDLNSANGTYVNNEKIEGQRYVELFEKDVVKFGYSSREYVILHDKVDTSELLDEDGESE
;
A
#
# COMPACT_ATOMS: atom_id res chain seq x y z
N MET A 1 -21.71 -2.37 80.05
CA MET A 1 -22.23 -1.49 78.97
C MET A 1 -21.04 -1.05 78.12
N ASN A 2 -21.28 -0.71 76.84
CA ASN A 2 -20.29 -0.10 75.92
C ASN A 2 -19.79 1.25 76.51
N PHE A 3 -18.70 1.90 76.11
CA PHE A 3 -17.84 1.84 74.92
C PHE A 3 -16.35 1.95 75.37
N GLY A 4 -15.30 1.83 74.55
CA GLY A 4 -15.18 1.69 73.08
C GLY A 4 -13.72 1.42 72.68
N ARG A 5 -13.28 1.85 71.48
CA ARG A 5 -11.86 1.92 71.08
C ARG A 5 -11.58 3.22 70.31
N PRO A 6 -10.41 3.88 70.46
CA PRO A 6 -10.01 4.98 69.59
C PRO A 6 -9.63 4.45 68.20
N ASP A 7 -10.10 5.14 67.16
CA ASP A 7 -9.87 4.78 65.76
C ASP A 7 -8.40 4.82 65.37
N GLN A 8 -7.99 3.87 64.52
CA GLN A 8 -6.64 3.86 63.97
C GLN A 8 -6.54 4.85 62.80
N ASN A 9 -5.70 5.85 63.02
CA ASN A 9 -4.97 6.68 62.07
C ASN A 9 -5.24 6.37 60.58
N SER A 10 -5.88 7.32 59.90
CA SER A 10 -6.18 7.29 58.47
C SER A 10 -4.93 7.04 57.62
N GLN A 11 -4.88 5.91 56.92
CA GLN A 11 -3.92 5.71 55.84
C GLN A 11 -4.34 6.57 54.64
N GLY A 12 -3.64 7.68 54.44
CA GLY A 12 -3.77 8.47 53.22
C GLY A 12 -3.27 7.66 52.02
N SER A 13 -4.15 7.40 51.06
CA SER A 13 -3.76 6.88 49.75
C SER A 13 -2.76 7.86 49.11
N ALA A 14 -1.58 7.38 48.74
CA ALA A 14 -0.60 8.19 48.02
C ALA A 14 -1.26 8.77 46.75
N PRO A 15 -1.09 10.07 46.44
CA PRO A 15 -1.65 10.65 45.23
C PRO A 15 -1.03 9.95 44.02
N ALA A 16 -1.86 9.49 43.09
CA ALA A 16 -1.38 8.95 41.83
C ALA A 16 -0.51 10.00 41.12
N ASP A 17 0.65 9.57 40.62
CA ASP A 17 1.53 10.44 39.86
C ASP A 17 0.76 11.07 38.71
N LYS A 18 0.83 12.40 38.61
CA LYS A 18 0.18 13.14 37.54
C LYS A 18 0.87 12.75 36.23
N GLU A 19 0.14 12.08 35.34
CA GLU A 19 0.65 11.76 34.00
C GLU A 19 1.21 13.02 33.35
N ALA A 20 2.49 12.96 32.97
CA ALA A 20 3.14 14.03 32.24
C ALA A 20 2.42 14.21 30.89
N PRO A 21 2.31 15.46 30.38
CA PRO A 21 1.64 15.71 29.10
C PRO A 21 2.29 14.89 27.98
N ASP A 22 1.51 13.98 27.37
CA ASP A 22 1.97 13.20 26.23
C ASP A 22 1.93 14.05 24.96
N PHE A 23 3.11 14.46 24.49
CA PHE A 23 3.28 15.23 23.26
C PHE A 23 3.29 14.36 21.98
N LYS A 24 2.98 13.06 22.08
CA LYS A 24 2.79 12.22 20.90
C LYS A 24 1.60 12.70 20.06
N LEU A 25 1.75 12.58 18.75
CA LEU A 25 0.68 12.86 17.79
C LEU A 25 -0.51 11.93 18.02
N SER A 26 -1.63 12.49 18.50
CA SER A 26 -2.88 11.75 18.74
C SER A 26 -3.37 11.06 17.46
N GLY A 27 -3.60 9.75 17.53
CA GLY A 27 -4.08 8.94 16.40
C GLY A 27 -5.43 9.38 15.85
N LYS A 28 -6.28 10.00 16.68
CA LYS A 28 -7.65 10.43 16.32
C LYS A 28 -7.69 11.40 15.15
N LEU A 29 -6.70 12.29 15.03
CA LEU A 29 -6.62 13.24 13.90
C LEU A 29 -6.50 12.53 12.54
N LYS A 30 -5.90 11.33 12.50
CA LYS A 30 -5.84 10.50 11.28
C LYS A 30 -7.14 9.74 11.04
N GLU A 31 -7.83 9.32 12.10
CA GLU A 31 -9.14 8.67 12.02
C GLU A 31 -10.18 9.61 11.38
N ASP A 32 -10.26 10.86 11.83
CA ASP A 32 -11.24 11.82 11.34
C ASP A 32 -10.99 12.24 9.87
N THR A 33 -9.73 12.26 9.43
CA THR A 33 -9.35 12.80 8.11
C THR A 33 -9.37 11.77 6.99
N ASN A 34 -9.05 10.50 7.27
CA ASN A 34 -8.83 9.48 6.21
C ASN A 34 -9.48 8.12 6.52
N THR A 35 -10.69 8.10 7.05
CA THR A 35 -11.47 6.86 7.23
C THR A 35 -12.29 6.54 5.99
N PHE A 36 -11.99 5.41 5.33
CA PHE A 36 -12.79 4.86 4.25
C PHE A 36 -13.48 3.57 4.70
N ARG A 37 -14.81 3.50 4.60
CA ARG A 37 -15.63 2.32 4.99
C ARG A 37 -15.32 1.77 6.40
N GLY A 38 -15.09 2.67 7.36
CA GLY A 38 -14.77 2.31 8.75
C GLY A 38 -13.33 1.79 8.97
N VAL A 39 -12.41 2.07 8.04
CA VAL A 39 -10.98 1.73 8.15
C VAL A 39 -10.16 2.98 7.86
N VAL A 40 -9.22 3.31 8.75
CA VAL A 40 -8.26 4.40 8.53
C VAL A 40 -7.29 4.01 7.42
N VAL A 41 -7.27 4.75 6.33
CA VAL A 41 -6.28 4.59 5.26
C VAL A 41 -5.00 5.33 5.67
N HIS A 42 -3.86 4.65 5.65
CA HIS A 42 -2.58 5.23 6.05
C HIS A 42 -1.90 5.99 4.91
N TYR A 43 -2.18 5.61 3.68
CA TYR A 43 -1.64 6.25 2.49
C TYR A 43 -2.41 7.51 2.10
N ASN A 44 -1.69 8.53 1.63
CA ASN A 44 -2.23 9.75 1.06
C ASN A 44 -1.49 10.00 -0.26
N GLU A 45 -2.22 10.31 -1.33
CA GLU A 45 -1.61 10.61 -2.62
C GLU A 45 -0.78 11.91 -2.54
N PRO A 46 0.42 11.98 -3.16
CA PRO A 46 1.25 13.17 -3.13
C PRO A 46 0.73 14.26 -4.10
N PRO A 47 1.11 15.55 -3.95
CA PRO A 47 0.59 16.64 -4.79
C PRO A 47 0.84 16.48 -6.30
N GLU A 48 1.87 15.74 -6.69
CA GLU A 48 2.18 15.38 -8.08
C GLU A 48 1.42 14.15 -8.60
N ALA A 49 0.50 13.58 -7.83
CA ALA A 49 -0.34 12.45 -8.23
C ALA A 49 -1.19 12.78 -9.46
N ARG A 50 -1.07 12.01 -10.55
CA ARG A 50 -1.84 12.24 -11.77
C ARG A 50 -2.20 10.92 -12.43
N LYS A 51 -3.47 10.78 -12.85
CA LYS A 51 -3.93 9.63 -13.64
C LYS A 51 -3.12 9.49 -14.94
N PRO A 52 -2.62 8.29 -15.30
CA PRO A 52 -1.82 8.09 -16.50
C PRO A 52 -2.68 8.17 -17.78
N LYS A 53 -2.05 8.57 -18.89
CA LYS A 53 -2.65 8.48 -20.23
C LYS A 53 -2.40 7.13 -20.93
N LYS A 54 -1.30 6.44 -20.59
CA LYS A 54 -0.98 5.09 -21.08
C LYS A 54 -1.87 4.05 -20.40
N LYS A 55 -2.36 3.04 -21.13
CA LYS A 55 -3.14 1.94 -20.54
C LYS A 55 -2.22 0.89 -19.90
N TRP A 56 -1.68 1.24 -18.74
CA TRP A 56 -0.99 0.29 -17.86
C TRP A 56 -1.92 -0.83 -17.38
N ARG A 57 -1.33 -2.00 -17.18
CA ARG A 57 -1.95 -3.25 -16.74
C ARG A 57 -0.97 -4.00 -15.81
N LEU A 58 -1.49 -4.71 -14.83
CA LEU A 58 -0.74 -5.79 -14.17
C LEU A 58 -1.25 -7.12 -14.70
N TYR A 59 -0.32 -8.03 -14.96
CA TYR A 59 -0.56 -9.42 -15.33
C TYR A 59 -0.19 -10.26 -14.10
N PRO A 60 -1.17 -10.62 -13.24
CA PRO A 60 -0.94 -11.49 -12.10
C PRO A 60 -0.76 -12.94 -12.55
N PHE A 61 0.22 -13.62 -11.98
CA PHE A 61 0.46 -15.04 -12.18
C PHE A 61 0.74 -15.73 -10.85
N LYS A 62 0.43 -17.03 -10.73
CA LYS A 62 0.62 -17.83 -9.50
C LYS A 62 1.24 -19.17 -9.88
N GLY A 63 2.57 -19.22 -9.90
CA GLY A 63 3.28 -20.26 -10.64
C GLY A 63 2.95 -20.13 -12.12
N GLU A 64 2.61 -21.25 -12.77
CA GLU A 64 2.24 -21.30 -14.19
C GLU A 64 0.81 -20.81 -14.47
N GLN A 65 -0.03 -20.61 -13.45
CA GLN A 65 -1.41 -20.14 -13.64
C GLN A 65 -1.45 -18.63 -13.88
N ASN A 66 -1.86 -18.23 -15.09
CA ASN A 66 -2.29 -16.87 -15.41
C ASN A 66 -3.58 -16.50 -14.67
N LEU A 67 -3.68 -15.26 -14.18
CA LEU A 67 -4.85 -14.74 -13.47
C LEU A 67 -5.39 -13.48 -14.17
N PRO A 68 -6.68 -13.11 -13.95
CA PRO A 68 -7.31 -12.01 -14.66
C PRO A 68 -6.53 -10.68 -14.60
N VAL A 69 -6.30 -10.08 -15.78
CA VAL A 69 -5.51 -8.87 -15.97
C VAL A 69 -6.13 -7.67 -15.24
N LEU A 70 -5.30 -6.92 -14.50
CA LEU A 70 -5.74 -5.78 -13.68
C LEU A 70 -5.47 -4.46 -14.40
N HIS A 71 -6.52 -3.68 -14.69
CA HIS A 71 -6.40 -2.39 -15.37
C HIS A 71 -6.03 -1.24 -14.42
N ILE A 72 -4.73 -1.07 -14.17
CA ILE A 72 -4.19 -0.07 -13.24
C ILE A 72 -4.07 1.36 -13.80
N HIS A 73 -4.67 1.70 -14.95
CA HIS A 73 -4.58 3.07 -15.52
C HIS A 73 -5.82 3.95 -15.27
N ARG A 74 -6.80 3.44 -14.52
CA ARG A 74 -8.11 4.10 -14.34
C ARG A 74 -8.11 5.12 -13.19
N GLN A 75 -7.19 4.99 -12.23
CA GLN A 75 -7.02 5.88 -11.07
C GLN A 75 -5.60 6.48 -11.05
N SER A 76 -5.34 7.42 -10.13
CA SER A 76 -4.00 7.94 -9.84
C SER A 76 -3.23 7.07 -8.86
N ALA A 77 -3.91 6.39 -7.94
CA ALA A 77 -3.35 5.40 -7.03
C ALA A 77 -4.21 4.13 -6.93
N TYR A 78 -3.60 3.05 -6.42
CA TYR A 78 -4.24 1.77 -6.09
C TYR A 78 -3.65 1.24 -4.78
N LEU A 79 -4.50 0.95 -3.80
CA LEU A 79 -4.10 0.38 -2.52
C LEU A 79 -4.02 -1.16 -2.61
N ILE A 80 -2.89 -1.72 -2.19
CA ILE A 80 -2.62 -3.17 -2.21
C ILE A 80 -2.58 -3.68 -0.77
N GLY A 81 -3.30 -4.76 -0.47
CA GLY A 81 -3.29 -5.36 0.86
C GLY A 81 -4.31 -6.48 1.04
N ARG A 82 -4.34 -7.11 2.22
CA ARG A 82 -5.32 -8.17 2.54
C ARG A 82 -6.70 -7.66 2.97
N ASP A 83 -6.84 -6.38 3.33
CA ASP A 83 -8.13 -5.82 3.78
C ASP A 83 -8.96 -5.35 2.58
N ARG A 84 -9.73 -6.29 2.01
CA ARG A 84 -10.63 -6.11 0.86
C ARG A 84 -11.66 -4.98 0.99
N ARG A 85 -11.85 -4.41 2.19
CA ARG A 85 -12.74 -3.24 2.37
C ARG A 85 -12.15 -1.98 1.77
N VAL A 86 -10.81 -1.85 1.80
CA VAL A 86 -10.05 -0.67 1.35
C VAL A 86 -9.10 -0.95 0.18
N ALA A 87 -8.61 -2.18 0.02
CA ALA A 87 -7.65 -2.50 -1.03
C ALA A 87 -8.33 -2.58 -2.42
N ASP A 88 -7.87 -1.78 -3.38
CA ASP A 88 -8.23 -1.90 -4.80
C ASP A 88 -7.70 -3.19 -5.43
N ILE A 89 -6.50 -3.62 -4.99
CA ILE A 89 -5.83 -4.83 -5.46
C ILE A 89 -5.64 -5.77 -4.26
N PRO A 90 -6.52 -6.77 -4.08
CA PRO A 90 -6.46 -7.66 -2.93
C PRO A 90 -5.32 -8.69 -3.05
N VAL A 91 -4.53 -8.82 -1.98
CA VAL A 91 -3.50 -9.86 -1.80
C VAL A 91 -3.88 -10.78 -0.64
N ASP A 92 -4.59 -11.86 -0.97
CA ASP A 92 -5.09 -12.85 0.00
C ASP A 92 -3.98 -13.81 0.46
N HIS A 93 -2.95 -13.26 1.12
CA HIS A 93 -1.85 -14.05 1.69
C HIS A 93 -1.59 -13.66 3.14
N PRO A 94 -1.40 -14.61 4.08
CA PRO A 94 -1.25 -14.30 5.50
C PRO A 94 0.01 -13.46 5.82
N SER A 95 1.06 -13.55 5.00
CA SER A 95 2.25 -12.70 5.13
C SER A 95 2.04 -11.25 4.64
N CYS A 96 0.87 -10.90 4.10
CA CYS A 96 0.58 -9.54 3.63
C CYS A 96 -0.14 -8.70 4.69
N SER A 97 0.31 -7.46 4.87
CA SER A 97 -0.36 -6.46 5.73
C SER A 97 -1.76 -6.11 5.22
N LYS A 98 -2.62 -5.58 6.11
CA LYS A 98 -3.98 -5.11 5.78
C LYS A 98 -3.95 -4.05 4.66
N GLN A 99 -3.04 -3.10 4.81
CA GLN A 99 -2.55 -2.19 3.79
C GLN A 99 -1.05 -2.49 3.70
N HIS A 100 -0.57 -2.88 2.52
CA HIS A 100 0.77 -3.44 2.31
C HIS A 100 1.63 -2.48 1.49
N ALA A 101 1.12 -2.08 0.33
CA ALA A 101 1.78 -1.16 -0.58
C ALA A 101 0.73 -0.25 -1.24
N ALA A 102 1.18 0.83 -1.86
CA ALA A 102 0.40 1.56 -2.84
C ALA A 102 1.14 1.59 -4.17
N LEU A 103 0.40 1.43 -5.27
CA LEU A 103 0.87 1.80 -6.60
C LEU A 103 0.40 3.22 -6.88
N GLN A 104 1.31 4.14 -7.18
CA GLN A 104 1.04 5.56 -7.35
C GLN A 104 1.60 6.06 -8.68
N TYR A 105 0.76 6.74 -9.47
CA TYR A 105 1.20 7.49 -10.63
C TYR A 105 1.59 8.90 -10.25
N ARG A 106 2.83 9.29 -10.54
CA ARG A 106 3.41 10.60 -10.22
C ARG A 106 3.83 11.31 -11.50
N LEU A 107 3.58 12.62 -11.58
CA LEU A 107 4.06 13.48 -12.65
C LEU A 107 5.49 13.93 -12.34
N THR A 108 6.48 13.34 -13.02
CA THR A 108 7.90 13.63 -12.80
C THR A 108 8.56 14.29 -14.01
N GLU A 109 9.60 15.09 -13.77
CA GLU A 109 10.45 15.62 -14.84
C GLU A 109 11.20 14.47 -15.52
N PHE A 110 11.34 14.56 -16.85
CA PHE A 110 12.24 13.74 -17.64
C PHE A 110 13.01 14.60 -18.64
N ARG A 111 14.25 14.19 -18.92
CA ARG A 111 15.07 14.81 -19.96
C ARG A 111 14.78 14.13 -21.29
N ARG A 112 14.55 14.92 -22.34
CA ARG A 112 14.42 14.45 -23.72
C ARG A 112 15.81 14.36 -24.36
N GLU A 113 15.91 13.61 -25.46
CA GLU A 113 17.16 13.43 -26.23
C GLU A 113 17.73 14.77 -26.71
N ASN A 114 16.88 15.71 -27.11
CA ASN A 114 17.27 17.09 -27.48
C ASN A 114 17.67 17.98 -26.27
N GLY A 115 17.91 17.39 -25.10
CA GLY A 115 18.32 18.09 -23.88
C GLY A 115 17.21 18.85 -23.13
N SER A 116 16.05 19.10 -23.76
CA SER A 116 14.94 19.82 -23.14
C SER A 116 14.24 18.99 -22.04
N ARG A 117 13.62 19.69 -21.07
CA ARG A 117 12.83 19.06 -20.01
C ARG A 117 11.40 18.85 -20.47
N GLY A 118 10.77 17.78 -20.00
CA GLY A 118 9.33 17.55 -20.11
C GLY A 118 8.78 16.90 -18.85
N MET A 119 7.45 16.89 -18.71
CA MET A 119 6.77 16.17 -17.63
C MET A 119 6.20 14.86 -18.17
N LYS A 120 6.31 13.77 -17.40
CA LYS A 120 5.76 12.45 -17.74
C LYS A 120 5.12 11.84 -16.50
N VAL A 121 3.94 11.25 -16.67
CA VAL A 121 3.31 10.44 -15.61
C VAL A 121 3.94 9.05 -15.63
N LYS A 122 4.52 8.62 -14.50
CA LYS A 122 5.16 7.32 -14.35
C LYS A 122 4.57 6.54 -13.15
N PRO A 123 4.49 5.20 -13.21
CA PRO A 123 4.12 4.38 -12.06
C PRO A 123 5.29 4.30 -11.06
N TYR A 124 4.94 4.30 -9.78
CA TYR A 124 5.81 3.98 -8.66
C TYR A 124 5.11 2.98 -7.75
N VAL A 125 5.87 2.13 -7.07
CA VAL A 125 5.40 1.38 -5.90
C VAL A 125 6.01 1.99 -4.63
N ILE A 126 5.25 2.00 -3.55
CA ILE A 126 5.70 2.38 -2.21
C ILE A 126 5.20 1.33 -1.21
N ASP A 127 6.11 0.75 -0.45
CA ASP A 127 5.76 -0.14 0.66
C ASP A 127 5.30 0.69 1.87
N LEU A 128 4.19 0.31 2.48
CA LEU A 128 3.54 1.06 3.58
C LEU A 128 4.03 0.57 4.96
N ASN A 129 5.33 0.24 5.08
CA ASN A 129 5.94 -0.50 6.20
C ASN A 129 5.22 -1.83 6.45
N SER A 130 5.11 -2.64 5.39
CA SER A 130 4.51 -3.97 5.48
C SER A 130 5.38 -4.94 6.29
N ALA A 131 4.74 -5.91 6.95
CA ALA A 131 5.44 -6.79 7.89
C ALA A 131 6.53 -7.66 7.25
N ASN A 132 6.36 -8.03 5.97
CA ASN A 132 7.31 -8.88 5.24
C ASN A 132 7.98 -8.16 4.04
N GLY A 133 7.54 -6.95 3.71
CA GLY A 133 8.10 -6.13 2.63
C GLY A 133 7.49 -6.41 1.25
N THR A 134 7.62 -5.40 0.40
CA THR A 134 7.39 -5.47 -1.05
C THR A 134 8.70 -5.74 -1.77
N TYR A 135 8.62 -6.40 -2.92
CA TYR A 135 9.77 -6.76 -3.76
C TYR A 135 9.51 -6.32 -5.20
N VAL A 136 10.56 -5.84 -5.88
CA VAL A 136 10.57 -5.52 -7.31
C VAL A 136 11.75 -6.27 -7.92
N ASN A 137 11.52 -7.06 -8.97
CA ASN A 137 12.54 -7.90 -9.62
C ASN A 137 13.30 -8.80 -8.63
N ASN A 138 12.57 -9.37 -7.66
CA ASN A 138 13.07 -10.15 -6.51
C ASN A 138 13.94 -9.40 -5.50
N GLU A 139 14.23 -8.10 -5.68
CA GLU A 139 14.90 -7.27 -4.69
C GLU A 139 13.90 -6.62 -3.73
N LYS A 140 14.17 -6.67 -2.42
CA LYS A 140 13.31 -6.05 -1.41
C LYS A 140 13.47 -4.54 -1.45
N ILE A 141 12.36 -3.82 -1.61
CA ILE A 141 12.38 -2.34 -1.61
C ILE A 141 12.34 -1.77 -0.19
N GLU A 142 12.80 -0.53 -0.05
CA GLU A 142 12.78 0.22 1.20
C GLU A 142 11.35 0.69 1.56
N GLY A 143 11.00 0.62 2.85
CA GLY A 143 9.73 1.11 3.37
C GLY A 143 9.56 2.62 3.17
N GLN A 144 8.33 3.07 2.89
CA GLN A 144 7.96 4.48 2.70
C GLN A 144 8.71 5.23 1.59
N ARG A 145 9.41 4.52 0.71
CA ARG A 145 10.14 5.09 -0.44
C ARG A 145 9.46 4.72 -1.76
N TYR A 146 9.31 5.72 -2.64
CA TYR A 146 8.83 5.48 -4.00
C TYR A 146 9.94 4.85 -4.86
N VAL A 147 9.68 3.66 -5.38
CA VAL A 147 10.50 2.99 -6.40
C VAL A 147 9.79 3.10 -7.76
N GLU A 148 10.50 3.60 -8.78
CA GLU A 148 9.95 3.72 -10.14
C GLU A 148 9.75 2.32 -10.73
N LEU A 149 8.56 2.06 -11.27
CA LEU A 149 8.29 0.81 -11.98
C LEU A 149 8.52 1.02 -13.49
N PHE A 150 9.28 0.11 -14.08
CA PHE A 150 9.54 0.02 -15.50
C PHE A 150 8.68 -1.07 -16.13
N GLU A 151 8.58 -1.02 -17.46
CA GLU A 151 7.92 -2.08 -18.23
C GLU A 151 8.65 -3.42 -18.03
N LYS A 152 7.90 -4.50 -17.85
CA LYS A 152 8.38 -5.88 -17.56
C LYS A 152 8.90 -6.10 -16.14
N ASP A 153 8.88 -5.09 -15.26
CA ASP A 153 9.17 -5.32 -13.84
C ASP A 153 8.17 -6.30 -13.21
N VAL A 154 8.69 -7.18 -12.35
CA VAL A 154 7.93 -8.14 -11.57
C VAL A 154 7.79 -7.64 -10.14
N VAL A 155 6.56 -7.41 -9.69
CA VAL A 155 6.25 -6.97 -8.32
C VAL A 155 5.70 -8.14 -7.49
N LYS A 156 6.13 -8.25 -6.23
CA LYS A 156 5.73 -9.32 -5.30
C LYS A 156 5.54 -8.78 -3.89
N PHE A 157 4.59 -9.34 -3.14
CA PHE A 157 4.18 -8.84 -1.83
C PHE A 157 4.36 -9.91 -0.73
N GLY A 158 5.24 -9.65 0.22
CA GLY A 158 5.67 -10.60 1.24
C GLY A 158 6.10 -11.94 0.64
N TYR A 159 5.64 -13.04 1.24
CA TYR A 159 5.90 -14.42 0.78
C TYR A 159 4.77 -14.98 -0.10
N SER A 160 3.97 -14.14 -0.76
CA SER A 160 2.97 -14.65 -1.70
C SER A 160 3.65 -15.33 -2.89
N SER A 161 3.10 -16.47 -3.34
CA SER A 161 3.48 -17.07 -4.63
C SER A 161 2.85 -16.39 -5.84
N ARG A 162 2.04 -15.34 -5.61
CA ARG A 162 1.51 -14.49 -6.68
C ARG A 162 2.48 -13.35 -6.98
N GLU A 163 2.83 -13.25 -8.25
CA GLU A 163 3.70 -12.22 -8.81
C GLU A 163 2.92 -11.42 -9.86
N TYR A 164 3.40 -10.22 -10.18
CA TYR A 164 2.68 -9.26 -11.02
C TYR A 164 3.63 -8.62 -12.02
N VAL A 165 3.53 -8.95 -13.31
CA VAL A 165 4.28 -8.22 -14.36
C VAL A 165 3.55 -6.93 -14.71
N ILE A 166 4.24 -5.79 -14.74
CA ILE A 166 3.66 -4.51 -15.18
C ILE A 166 3.98 -4.23 -16.65
N LEU A 167 2.94 -4.01 -17.46
CA LEU A 167 3.04 -3.71 -18.89
C LEU A 167 2.05 -2.59 -19.28
N HIS A 168 2.17 -2.09 -20.52
CA HIS A 168 1.24 -1.12 -21.08
C HIS A 168 0.94 -1.38 -22.56
N ASP A 169 -0.15 -0.80 -23.06
CA ASP A 169 -0.65 -0.88 -24.45
C ASP A 169 0.32 -0.68 -25.62
N LYS A 170 1.55 -0.21 -25.40
CA LYS A 170 2.60 -0.14 -26.43
C LYS A 170 3.55 -1.33 -26.48
N VAL A 171 3.39 -2.32 -25.61
CA VAL A 171 4.09 -3.60 -25.70
C VAL A 171 3.23 -4.54 -26.53
N ASP A 172 3.83 -5.28 -27.44
CA ASP A 172 3.15 -6.41 -28.05
C ASP A 172 2.93 -7.49 -26.98
N THR A 173 1.67 -7.88 -26.78
CA THR A 173 1.26 -8.91 -25.83
C THR A 173 0.34 -9.92 -26.50
N SER A 174 0.43 -10.08 -27.81
CA SER A 174 -0.30 -11.11 -28.57
C SER A 174 0.00 -12.50 -28.02
N GLU A 175 1.29 -12.85 -27.93
CA GLU A 175 1.82 -14.13 -27.42
C GLU A 175 1.42 -14.50 -25.97
N LEU A 176 0.75 -13.61 -25.22
CA LEU A 176 0.30 -13.84 -23.83
C LEU A 176 -1.22 -14.06 -23.71
N LEU A 177 -1.95 -14.13 -24.81
CA LEU A 177 -3.43 -14.15 -24.82
C LEU A 177 -4.05 -15.34 -25.55
N ASP A 178 -3.24 -16.22 -26.15
CA ASP A 178 -3.68 -17.18 -27.17
C ASP A 178 -3.98 -18.62 -26.66
N GLU A 179 -3.99 -18.88 -25.34
CA GLU A 179 -4.15 -20.26 -24.80
C GLU A 179 -5.51 -20.59 -24.13
N ASP A 180 -6.37 -19.61 -23.80
CA ASP A 180 -7.63 -19.86 -23.06
C ASP A 180 -8.88 -19.71 -23.96
N GLY A 181 -8.96 -20.51 -25.04
CA GLY A 181 -9.89 -20.25 -26.16
C GLY A 181 -10.73 -21.39 -26.74
N GLU A 182 -10.52 -22.67 -26.36
CA GLU A 182 -11.31 -23.78 -26.94
C GLU A 182 -11.52 -24.95 -25.95
N SER A 183 -12.74 -25.01 -25.40
CA SER A 183 -13.40 -26.25 -24.98
C SER A 183 -14.91 -26.05 -25.07
N GLU A 184 -15.55 -26.77 -26.00
CA GLU A 184 -17.00 -26.86 -26.15
C GLU A 184 -17.65 -27.76 -25.07
#